data_AF-A0A537NHK1-F1
#
_entry.id   AF-A0A537NHK1-F1
#
_cell.length_a   1.000
_cell.length_b   1.000
_cell.length_c   1.000
_cell.angle_alpha   90.00
_cell.angle_beta   90.00
_cell.angle_gamma   90.00
#
_symmetry.space_group_name_H-M   'P 1'
#
loop_
_entity.id
_entity.type
_entity.pdbx_description
1 polymer ?
#
loop_
_entity_poly.entity_id
_entity_poly.type
_entity_poly.pdbx_seq_one_letter_code
_entity_poly.pdbx_strand_id
1 'polypeptide(L)'
;VAEVETPDARRVRFQLKEPWPDFLTFYATATGAGWIVPKKYVEQVGQDGFKKAPIGAGPYKFVSFKPGVELVLEAFDRYWRKKPEVRRLVFKVIPDETTRLAALKAGEIDIA
;
A
#
# COMPACT_ATOMS: atom_id res chain seq x y z
N VAL A 1 -2.80 -12.23 18.68
CA VAL A 1 -2.83 -11.01 19.54
C VAL A 1 -4.03 -11.10 20.46
N ALA A 2 -3.85 -10.80 21.75
CA ALA A 2 -4.93 -10.72 22.75
C ALA A 2 -5.52 -9.32 22.81
N GLU A 3 -4.66 -8.30 22.89
CA GLU A 3 -5.04 -6.90 23.04
C GLU A 3 -4.02 -5.97 22.36
N VAL A 4 -4.47 -4.79 21.91
CA VAL A 4 -3.63 -3.72 21.38
C VAL A 4 -3.99 -2.43 22.07
N GLU A 5 -3.01 -1.78 22.70
CA GLU A 5 -3.19 -0.53 23.43
C GLU A 5 -2.31 0.59 22.87
N THR A 6 -2.77 1.83 23.06
CA THR A 6 -2.04 3.05 22.70
C THR A 6 -1.83 3.91 23.94
N PRO A 7 -0.91 3.52 24.85
CA PRO A 7 -0.72 4.22 26.11
C PRO A 7 -0.30 5.70 25.94
N ASP A 8 0.31 6.04 24.81
CA ASP A 8 0.53 7.42 24.38
C ASP A 8 0.60 7.53 22.84
N ALA A 9 0.74 8.77 22.34
CA ALA A 9 0.68 9.08 20.91
C ALA A 9 1.77 8.42 20.05
N ARG A 10 2.87 7.93 20.63
CA ARG A 10 4.00 7.32 19.91
C ARG A 10 4.34 5.91 20.39
N ARG A 11 3.50 5.31 21.25
CA ARG A 11 3.69 3.95 21.76
C ARG A 11 2.46 3.10 21.48
N VAL A 12 2.70 1.93 20.92
CA VAL A 12 1.71 0.87 20.74
C VAL A 12 2.18 -0.34 21.53
N ARG A 13 1.32 -0.92 22.37
CA ARG A 13 1.58 -2.16 23.10
C ARG A 13 0.74 -3.27 22.52
N PHE A 14 1.37 -4.36 22.13
CA PHE A 14 0.70 -5.59 21.75
C PHE A 14 0.81 -6.59 22.91
N GLN A 15 -0.32 -7.07 23.41
CA GLN A 15 -0.35 -8.21 24.32
C GLN A 15 -0.61 -9.47 23.50
N LEU A 16 0.27 -10.46 23.63
CA LEU A 16 0.13 -11.75 22.96
C LEU A 16 -0.60 -12.72 23.88
N LYS A 17 -1.37 -13.66 23.31
CA LYS A 17 -2.07 -14.70 24.08
C LYS A 17 -1.07 -15.71 24.67
N GLU A 18 0.00 -15.96 23.92
CA GLU A 18 1.10 -16.85 24.22
C GLU A 18 2.35 -16.37 23.44
N PRO A 19 3.57 -16.86 23.76
CA PRO A 19 4.75 -16.54 22.98
C PRO A 19 4.55 -16.86 21.49
N TRP A 20 4.76 -15.87 20.61
CA TRP A 20 4.58 -16.02 19.17
C TRP A 20 5.84 -15.53 18.42
N PRO A 21 6.78 -16.45 18.10
CA PRO A 21 8.05 -16.09 17.45
C PRO A 21 7.89 -15.38 16.10
N ASP A 22 6.87 -15.76 15.33
CA ASP A 22 6.63 -15.22 13.99
C ASP A 22 5.87 -13.89 13.98
N PHE A 23 5.58 -13.29 15.15
CA PHE A 23 4.80 -12.05 15.24
C PHE A 23 5.36 -10.95 14.33
N LEU A 24 6.67 -10.72 14.36
CA LEU A 24 7.30 -9.69 13.53
C LEU A 24 7.28 -10.08 12.05
N THR A 25 7.58 -11.33 11.71
CA THR A 25 7.52 -11.80 10.32
C THR A 25 6.11 -11.60 9.75
N PHE A 26 5.08 -11.94 10.52
CA PHE A 26 3.69 -11.83 10.09
C PHE A 26 3.27 -10.37 9.85
N TYR A 27 3.54 -9.47 10.81
CA TYR A 27 3.09 -8.08 10.72
C TYR A 27 4.01 -7.16 9.91
N ALA A 28 5.31 -7.44 9.82
CA ALA A 28 6.26 -6.52 9.19
C ALA A 28 6.60 -6.88 7.74
N THR A 29 6.55 -8.17 7.36
CA THR A 29 7.11 -8.61 6.07
C THR A 29 6.21 -9.55 5.28
N ALA A 30 5.79 -10.67 5.87
CA ALA A 30 5.13 -11.76 5.15
C ALA A 30 3.69 -11.45 4.73
N THR A 31 3.04 -10.47 5.37
CA THR A 31 1.66 -10.09 5.08
C THR A 31 1.45 -8.58 5.06
N GLY A 32 0.27 -8.14 4.61
CA GLY A 32 -0.18 -6.75 4.72
C GLY A 32 -0.80 -6.38 6.08
N ALA A 33 -0.80 -7.29 7.07
CA ALA A 33 -1.53 -7.09 8.33
C ALA A 33 -0.98 -5.94 9.19
N GLY A 34 0.29 -5.55 9.01
CA GLY A 34 0.89 -4.39 9.69
C GLY A 34 0.78 -3.08 8.93
N TRP A 35 0.07 -3.03 7.79
CA TRP A 35 -0.13 -1.77 7.07
C TRP A 35 -1.03 -0.82 7.88
N ILE A 36 -0.49 0.35 8.22
CA ILE A 36 -1.17 1.34 9.03
C ILE A 36 -2.08 2.22 8.18
N VAL A 37 -3.32 2.40 8.65
CA VAL A 37 -4.36 3.22 8.00
C VAL A 37 -4.89 4.30 8.94
N PRO A 38 -5.32 5.47 8.41
CA PRO A 38 -5.84 6.56 9.23
C PRO A 38 -7.25 6.26 9.78
N LYS A 39 -7.34 5.94 11.08
CA LYS A 39 -8.59 5.57 11.79
C LYS A 39 -9.79 6.48 11.44
N LYS A 40 -9.65 7.79 11.64
CA LYS A 40 -10.73 8.77 11.41
C LYS A 40 -11.28 8.72 9.99
N TYR A 41 -10.40 8.56 9.00
CA TYR A 41 -10.81 8.49 7.59
C TYR A 41 -11.54 7.18 7.31
N VAL A 42 -11.02 6.05 7.76
CA VAL A 42 -11.66 4.74 7.59
C VAL A 42 -13.05 4.71 8.23
N GLU A 43 -13.20 5.28 9.42
CA GLU A 43 -14.50 5.42 10.10
C GLU A 43 -15.46 6.34 9.34
N GLN A 44 -14.95 7.40 8.72
CA GLN A 44 -15.75 8.35 7.95
C GLN A 44 -16.28 7.76 6.63
N VAL A 45 -15.44 7.05 5.87
CA VAL A 45 -15.81 6.56 4.52
C VAL A 45 -16.28 5.09 4.50
N GLY A 46 -16.09 4.37 5.61
CA GLY A 46 -16.35 2.94 5.69
C GLY A 46 -15.39 2.11 4.84
N GLN A 47 -15.51 0.79 4.93
CA GLN A 47 -14.61 -0.15 4.24
C GLN A 47 -14.66 0.00 2.73
N ASP A 48 -15.85 0.15 2.14
CA ASP A 48 -15.99 0.26 0.68
C ASP A 48 -15.55 1.62 0.15
N GLY A 49 -15.76 2.70 0.91
CA GLY A 49 -15.20 4.01 0.58
C GLY A 49 -13.68 3.99 0.63
N PHE A 50 -13.10 3.35 1.65
CA PHE A 50 -11.66 3.21 1.78
C PHE A 50 -11.05 2.40 0.62
N LYS A 51 -11.69 1.30 0.19
CA LYS A 51 -11.24 0.51 -0.97
C LYS A 51 -11.23 1.34 -2.27
N LYS A 52 -12.18 2.26 -2.44
CA LYS A 52 -12.27 3.12 -3.63
C LYS A 52 -11.26 4.27 -3.61
N ALA A 53 -10.94 4.78 -2.42
CA ALA A 53 -10.02 5.90 -2.24
C ALA A 53 -9.09 5.65 -1.04
N PRO A 54 -8.11 4.74 -1.16
CA PRO A 54 -7.27 4.37 -0.03
C PRO A 54 -6.28 5.49 0.33
N ILE A 55 -6.08 5.68 1.63
CA ILE A 55 -5.06 6.57 2.18
C ILE A 55 -4.14 5.76 3.07
N GLY A 56 -2.83 5.85 2.85
CA GLY A 56 -1.80 5.21 3.66
C GLY A 56 -0.63 6.14 3.96
N ALA A 57 0.38 5.62 4.63
CA ALA A 57 1.61 6.34 5.00
C ALA A 57 2.79 6.03 4.05
N GLY A 58 2.50 5.60 2.82
CA GLY A 58 3.48 5.19 1.81
C GLY A 58 4.04 6.34 0.97
N PRO A 59 5.04 6.05 0.11
CA PRO A 59 5.69 7.04 -0.74
C PRO A 59 4.84 7.55 -1.91
N TYR A 60 3.76 6.85 -2.28
CA TYR A 60 2.89 7.23 -3.38
C TYR A 60 1.42 7.33 -2.92
N LYS A 61 0.70 8.30 -3.47
CA LYS A 61 -0.73 8.52 -3.25
C LYS A 61 -1.54 7.85 -4.36
N PHE A 62 -2.70 7.32 -4.00
CA PHE A 62 -3.69 6.86 -4.95
C PHE A 62 -4.22 8.01 -5.81
N VAL A 63 -4.26 7.81 -7.14
CA VAL A 63 -4.89 8.77 -8.08
C VAL A 63 -6.15 8.17 -8.68
N SER A 64 -6.06 6.98 -9.28
CA SER A 64 -7.20 6.30 -9.87
C SER A 64 -6.95 4.81 -10.05
N PHE A 65 -8.03 4.04 -10.04
CA PHE A 65 -8.00 2.62 -10.38
C PHE A 65 -9.14 2.28 -11.33
N LYS A 66 -8.78 1.71 -12.49
CA LYS A 66 -9.71 1.14 -13.46
C LYS A 66 -9.48 -0.37 -13.47
N PRO A 67 -10.36 -1.17 -12.83
CA PRO A 67 -10.19 -2.61 -12.75
C PRO A 67 -9.94 -3.25 -14.12
N GLY A 68 -8.92 -4.11 -14.19
CA GLY A 68 -8.53 -4.78 -15.44
C GLY A 68 -7.82 -3.90 -16.47
N VAL A 69 -7.60 -2.61 -16.18
CA VAL A 69 -6.95 -1.67 -17.11
C VAL A 69 -5.69 -1.07 -16.49
N GLU A 70 -5.83 -0.30 -15.40
CA GLU A 70 -4.69 0.41 -14.82
C GLU A 70 -4.90 0.81 -13.34
N LEU A 71 -3.80 0.88 -12.60
CA LEU A 71 -3.67 1.62 -11.33
C LEU A 71 -2.70 2.78 -11.53
N VAL A 72 -3.13 3.99 -11.17
CA VAL A 72 -2.32 5.21 -11.25
C VAL A 72 -2.03 5.70 -9.84
N LEU A 73 -0.75 5.95 -9.57
CA LEU A 73 -0.26 6.56 -8.34
C LEU A 73 0.63 7.77 -8.65
N GLU A 74 0.68 8.72 -7.73
CA GLU A 74 1.59 9.88 -7.82
C GLU A 74 2.49 9.97 -6.59
N ALA A 75 3.69 10.51 -6.76
CA ALA A 75 4.65 10.66 -5.67
C ALA A 75 4.08 11.54 -4.54
N PHE A 76 4.36 11.14 -3.30
CA PHE A 76 4.12 11.97 -2.12
C PHE A 76 5.40 12.68 -1.71
N ASP A 77 5.52 13.95 -2.09
CA ASP A 77 6.71 14.77 -1.85
C ASP A 77 7.06 14.96 -0.36
N ARG A 78 6.09 14.75 0.53
CA ARG A 78 6.26 14.84 1.99
C ARG A 78 6.46 13.47 2.65
N TYR A 79 6.83 12.44 1.89
CA TYR A 79 7.13 11.13 2.44
C TYR A 79 8.27 11.23 3.46
N TRP A 80 8.10 10.57 4.60
CA TRP A 80 8.93 10.76 5.78
C TRP A 80 10.32 10.10 5.70
N ARG A 81 10.60 9.32 4.65
CA ARG A 81 11.93 8.78 4.32
C ARG A 81 12.49 9.46 3.07
N LYS A 82 13.08 8.69 2.14
CA LYS A 82 13.56 9.18 0.86
C LYS A 82 12.39 9.50 -0.06
N LYS A 83 12.32 10.74 -0.54
CA LYS A 83 11.36 11.17 -1.55
C LYS A 83 11.49 10.30 -2.82
N PRO A 84 10.37 9.88 -3.44
CA PRO A 84 10.42 9.15 -4.70
C PRO A 84 10.98 10.01 -5.83
N GLU A 85 11.83 9.41 -6.67
CA GLU A 85 12.39 10.08 -7.85
C GLU A 85 11.43 10.00 -9.04
N VAL A 86 10.62 8.94 -9.12
CA VAL A 86 9.57 8.77 -10.13
C VAL A 86 8.32 9.50 -9.69
N ARG A 87 7.84 10.44 -10.51
CA ARG A 87 6.69 11.30 -10.16
C ARG A 87 5.34 10.60 -10.26
N ARG A 88 5.20 9.66 -11.20
CA ARG A 88 3.94 8.97 -11.51
C ARG A 88 4.22 7.51 -11.83
N LEU A 89 3.47 6.62 -11.18
CA LEU A 89 3.46 5.20 -11.50
C LEU A 89 2.15 4.86 -12.19
N VAL A 90 2.24 4.14 -13.30
CA VAL A 90 1.07 3.58 -14.00
C VAL A 90 1.28 2.09 -14.14
N PHE A 91 0.57 1.32 -13.33
CA PHE A 91 0.56 -0.13 -13.44
C PHE A 91 -0.51 -0.51 -14.46
N LYS A 92 -0.08 -0.85 -15.68
CA LYS A 92 -0.97 -1.33 -16.75
C LYS A 92 -1.22 -2.83 -16.61
N VAL A 93 -2.45 -3.26 -16.84
CA VAL A 93 -2.81 -4.68 -16.89
C VAL A 93 -2.68 -5.16 -18.33
N ILE A 94 -1.62 -5.93 -18.62
CA ILE A 94 -1.39 -6.55 -19.93
C ILE A 94 -1.17 -8.06 -19.69
N PRO A 95 -2.24 -8.87 -19.68
CA PRO A 95 -2.12 -10.29 -19.32
C PRO A 95 -1.29 -11.11 -20.30
N ASP A 96 -1.48 -10.86 -21.60
CA ASP A 96 -0.76 -11.56 -22.66
C ASP A 96 0.73 -11.18 -22.66
N GLU A 97 1.59 -12.19 -22.57
CA GLU A 97 3.04 -12.02 -22.42
C GLU A 97 3.68 -11.45 -23.68
N THR A 98 3.21 -11.87 -24.85
CA THR A 98 3.74 -11.41 -26.14
C THR A 98 3.45 -9.92 -26.33
N THR A 99 2.23 -9.50 -26.03
CA THR A 99 1.80 -8.10 -26.04
C THR A 99 2.59 -7.28 -25.03
N ARG A 100 2.81 -7.79 -23.82
CA ARG A 100 3.58 -7.10 -22.77
C ARG A 100 5.05 -6.93 -23.17
N LEU A 101 5.66 -7.94 -23.80
CA LEU A 101 7.02 -7.83 -24.34
C LEU A 101 7.12 -6.84 -25.50
N ALA A 102 6.13 -6.82 -26.39
CA ALA A 102 6.07 -5.85 -27.48
C ALA A 102 5.95 -4.41 -26.95
N ALA A 103 5.09 -4.17 -25.95
CA ALA A 103 4.93 -2.89 -25.29
C ALA A 103 6.22 -2.41 -24.62
N LEU A 104 6.96 -3.30 -23.96
CA LEU A 104 8.28 -2.98 -23.39
C LEU A 104 9.29 -2.59 -24.47
N LYS A 105 9.38 -3.37 -25.56
CA LYS A 105 10.29 -3.06 -26.68
C LYS A 105 9.95 -1.75 -27.39
N ALA A 106 8.66 -1.41 -27.45
CA ALA A 106 8.17 -0.15 -28.01
C ALA A 106 8.33 1.05 -27.05
N GLY A 107 8.73 0.83 -25.79
CA GLY A 107 8.86 1.89 -24.79
C GLY A 107 7.53 2.40 -24.23
N GLU A 108 6.45 1.63 -24.39
CA GLU A 108 5.12 1.98 -23.87
C GLU A 108 4.97 1.67 -22.36
N ILE A 109 5.86 0.84 -21.83
CA ILE A 109 6.05 0.50 -20.42
C ILE A 109 7.54 0.43 -20.11
N ASP A 110 7.91 0.77 -18.88
CA ASP A 110 9.32 0.78 -18.45
C ASP A 110 9.77 -0.56 -17.85
N ILE A 111 8.83 -1.37 -17.32
CA ILE A 111 9.06 -2.64 -16.61
C ILE A 111 7.91 -3.61 -16.96
N ALA A 112 8.21 -4.91 -17.12
CA ALA A 112 7.28 -5.96 -17.55
C ALA A 112 7.39 -7.27 -16.74
#